data_AF-A0A951WBF3-F1
#
_entry.id   AF-A0A951WBF3-F1
#
_cell.length_a   1.000
_cell.length_b   1.000
_cell.length_c   1.000
_cell.angle_alpha   90.00
_cell.angle_beta   90.00
_cell.angle_gamma   90.00
#
_symmetry.space_group_name_H-M   'P 1'
#
loop_
_entity.id
_entity.type
_entity.pdbx_description
1 polymer ?
#
loop_
_entity_poly.entity_id
_entity_poly.type
_entity_poly.pdbx_seq_one_letter_code
_entity_poly.pdbx_strand_id
1 'polypeptide(L)'
;MKNKILTIGLMLAVYGLNAQYSTPNTGVDWTLDDIAADSPTTVTVDGNVYTLHEDLMVMENDSLSLNTNLILKIAPGVEIGVKGYFKSDAEDLVEITAVDPADHYKGFWFYDESEIYFKNTMIEYGGGLKVVTANFQMYNCEVSENSAGSSTGGAISFSKGSPIVKDTFFFFNDKPALSSAANASVSAWIEGNFLEGNHQLNGNAPQINMGPSGTSDTIRIINNIVIGDRDLTKVGGISASSLVGVTNKILIKGNEVRDNRYGITSMGPASSGIIADNIIEDNDTEGEPMLGGSGINLYSTSLVYVTNNQIRRNLWGITLQETAQINLGSDDPDDFNPGLNVFSENGNGGVVYALYNNTANEVKALHNCWIEGEQSTEAEVEDVIFHNNDDPNLGEVFFDPFECGIEMSTNDLDKTAFRIYPNPAKDFFQIESKESGTVKITDMSGKTVLKRNSIQSCDSIRFSLPKGIYVVEFFNGKQKQTQKLIVR
;
A
#
# COMPACT_ATOMS: atom_id res chain seq x y z
N MET A 1 -60.45 54.36 -19.91
CA MET A 1 -59.11 54.23 -19.27
C MET A 1 -59.27 53.29 -18.08
N LYS A 2 -58.57 52.18 -17.87
CA LYS A 2 -57.51 51.42 -18.56
C LYS A 2 -57.75 49.95 -18.15
N ASN A 3 -57.77 49.03 -19.11
CA ASN A 3 -57.74 47.59 -18.83
C ASN A 3 -56.35 47.21 -18.30
N LYS A 4 -56.27 46.45 -17.21
CA LYS A 4 -55.06 45.72 -16.81
C LYS A 4 -55.38 44.23 -16.83
N ILE A 5 -54.85 43.56 -17.85
CA ILE A 5 -54.75 42.10 -17.90
C ILE A 5 -53.44 41.76 -17.18
N LEU A 6 -53.54 40.89 -16.17
CA LEU A 6 -52.40 40.33 -15.45
C LEU A 6 -52.09 38.96 -16.08
N THR A 7 -50.96 38.85 -16.76
CA THR A 7 -50.48 37.60 -17.34
C THR A 7 -49.55 36.93 -16.34
N ILE A 8 -49.92 35.75 -15.85
CA ILE A 8 -49.08 34.87 -15.04
C ILE A 8 -48.28 34.00 -16.01
N GLY A 9 -46.95 34.15 -16.00
CA GLY A 9 -46.03 33.30 -16.75
C GLY A 9 -45.72 32.01 -15.98
N LEU A 10 -46.02 30.87 -16.59
CA LEU A 10 -45.68 29.55 -16.09
C LEU A 10 -44.21 29.24 -16.46
N MET A 11 -43.30 29.21 -15.48
CA MET A 11 -41.96 28.66 -15.67
C MET A 11 -42.04 27.13 -15.65
N LEU A 12 -41.83 26.50 -16.81
CA LEU A 12 -41.52 25.08 -16.90
C LEU A 12 -40.03 24.88 -16.55
N ALA A 13 -39.76 24.27 -15.41
CA ALA A 13 -38.46 23.69 -15.13
C ALA A 13 -38.34 22.38 -15.92
N VAL A 14 -37.46 22.36 -16.93
CA VAL A 14 -37.08 21.14 -17.64
C VAL A 14 -36.01 20.47 -16.78
N TYR A 15 -36.38 19.40 -16.08
CA TYR A 15 -35.39 18.49 -15.51
C TYR A 15 -34.75 17.70 -16.65
N GLY A 16 -33.45 17.84 -16.84
CA GLY A 16 -32.69 16.93 -17.69
C GLY A 16 -32.74 15.55 -17.05
N LEU A 17 -33.46 14.61 -17.66
CA LEU A 17 -33.29 13.20 -17.36
C LEU A 17 -31.94 12.79 -17.97
N ASN A 18 -30.97 12.41 -17.13
CA ASN A 18 -29.80 11.70 -17.64
C ASN A 18 -30.28 10.35 -18.17
N ALA A 19 -29.87 10.02 -19.40
CA ALA A 19 -30.17 8.72 -19.96
C ALA A 19 -29.41 7.66 -19.16
N GLN A 20 -30.11 6.58 -18.79
CA GLN A 20 -29.58 5.47 -18.01
C GLN A 20 -30.19 4.18 -18.54
N TYR A 21 -29.33 3.19 -18.80
CA TYR A 21 -29.75 1.81 -19.01
C TYR A 21 -29.66 1.05 -17.69
N SER A 22 -30.69 0.28 -17.38
CA SER A 22 -30.67 -0.65 -16.24
C SER A 22 -30.88 -2.06 -16.76
N THR A 23 -30.07 -3.01 -16.29
CA THR A 23 -30.29 -4.41 -16.63
C THR A 23 -31.69 -4.86 -16.14
N PRO A 24 -32.35 -5.84 -16.78
CA PRO A 24 -33.77 -6.16 -16.52
C PRO A 24 -34.08 -6.77 -15.14
N ASN A 25 -33.07 -7.08 -14.32
CA ASN A 25 -33.16 -7.74 -13.03
C ASN A 25 -33.70 -9.17 -13.12
N THR A 26 -33.19 -9.94 -14.07
CA THR A 26 -33.71 -11.27 -14.45
C THR A 26 -32.85 -12.44 -13.98
N GLY A 27 -31.70 -12.20 -13.34
CA GLY A 27 -30.79 -13.27 -12.95
C GLY A 27 -29.72 -13.57 -14.01
N VAL A 28 -29.50 -12.65 -14.95
CA VAL A 28 -28.64 -12.89 -16.13
C VAL A 28 -27.25 -12.33 -15.90
N ASP A 29 -26.24 -13.06 -16.39
CA ASP A 29 -24.87 -12.58 -16.51
C ASP A 29 -24.68 -11.87 -17.84
N TRP A 30 -24.57 -10.55 -17.79
CA TRP A 30 -24.47 -9.68 -18.96
C TRP A 30 -23.02 -9.46 -19.36
N THR A 31 -22.74 -9.56 -20.65
CA THR A 31 -21.53 -9.03 -21.27
C THR A 31 -21.80 -7.66 -21.90
N LEU A 32 -20.76 -6.96 -22.31
CA LEU A 32 -20.92 -5.72 -23.08
C LEU A 32 -21.56 -5.96 -24.47
N ASP A 33 -21.38 -7.15 -25.06
CA ASP A 33 -22.08 -7.54 -26.30
C ASP A 33 -23.58 -7.71 -26.07
N ASP A 34 -23.99 -8.30 -24.94
CA ASP A 34 -25.41 -8.45 -24.59
C ASP A 34 -26.07 -7.08 -24.40
N ILE A 35 -25.40 -6.16 -23.70
CA ILE A 35 -25.90 -4.79 -23.51
C ILE A 35 -25.96 -4.05 -24.84
N ALA A 36 -24.95 -4.19 -25.71
CA ALA A 36 -24.96 -3.55 -27.02
C ALA A 36 -26.08 -4.09 -27.93
N ALA A 37 -26.43 -5.38 -27.81
CA ALA A 37 -27.52 -5.99 -28.55
C ALA A 37 -28.90 -5.56 -28.03
N ASP A 38 -29.08 -5.47 -26.71
CA ASP A 38 -30.33 -5.06 -26.07
C ASP A 38 -30.55 -3.53 -26.14
N SER A 39 -29.48 -2.76 -26.00
CA SER A 39 -29.49 -1.30 -26.02
C SER A 39 -28.30 -0.72 -26.82
N PRO A 40 -28.41 -0.68 -28.17
CA PRO A 40 -27.35 -0.17 -29.05
C PRO A 40 -27.03 1.32 -28.88
N THR A 41 -27.87 2.08 -28.18
CA THR A 41 -27.61 3.49 -27.85
C THR A 41 -26.76 3.64 -26.59
N THR A 42 -26.77 2.63 -25.70
CA THR A 42 -26.01 2.62 -24.46
C THR A 42 -24.58 2.18 -24.69
N VAL A 43 -24.38 1.08 -25.43
CA VAL A 43 -23.05 0.56 -25.76
C VAL A 43 -22.91 0.40 -27.27
N THR A 44 -21.82 0.94 -27.82
CA THR A 44 -21.40 0.68 -29.21
C THR A 44 -20.14 -0.17 -29.22
N VAL A 45 -20.01 -1.03 -30.23
CA VAL A 45 -18.91 -2.00 -30.36
C VAL A 45 -18.14 -1.78 -31.66
N ASP A 46 -16.80 -1.71 -31.56
CA ASP A 46 -15.87 -1.73 -32.69
C ASP A 46 -14.71 -2.69 -32.38
N GLY A 47 -14.81 -3.92 -32.88
CA GLY A 47 -13.85 -4.98 -32.56
C GLY A 47 -13.87 -5.32 -31.07
N ASN A 48 -12.75 -5.11 -30.38
CA ASN A 48 -12.61 -5.31 -28.93
C ASN A 48 -12.76 -3.99 -28.13
N VAL A 49 -13.16 -2.90 -28.79
CA VAL A 49 -13.40 -1.60 -28.17
C VAL A 49 -14.90 -1.39 -28.00
N TYR A 50 -15.31 -1.17 -26.76
CA TYR A 50 -16.67 -0.86 -26.36
C TYR A 50 -16.71 0.60 -25.92
N THR A 51 -17.73 1.34 -26.32
CA THR A 51 -17.97 2.71 -25.82
C THR A 51 -19.30 2.77 -25.10
N LEU A 52 -19.28 3.14 -23.82
CA LEU A 52 -20.45 3.37 -22.99
C LEU A 52 -20.84 4.86 -23.04
N HIS A 53 -22.05 5.14 -23.51
CA HIS A 53 -22.54 6.51 -23.78
C HIS A 53 -23.50 7.05 -22.72
N GLU A 54 -24.09 6.17 -21.91
CA GLU A 54 -25.13 6.49 -20.94
C GLU A 54 -24.85 5.76 -19.62
N ASP A 55 -25.40 6.24 -18.50
CA ASP A 55 -25.25 5.58 -17.19
C ASP A 55 -25.69 4.12 -17.27
N LEU A 56 -24.93 3.22 -16.64
CA LEU A 56 -25.23 1.80 -16.58
C LEU A 56 -25.55 1.40 -15.14
N MET A 57 -26.72 0.80 -14.92
CA MET A 57 -27.12 0.24 -13.64
C MET A 57 -27.28 -1.28 -13.74
N VAL A 58 -26.36 -2.02 -13.11
CA VAL A 58 -26.47 -3.48 -12.96
C VAL A 58 -27.39 -3.78 -11.78
N MET A 59 -28.56 -4.35 -12.05
CA MET A 59 -29.58 -4.60 -11.04
C MET A 59 -29.25 -5.79 -10.13
N GLU A 60 -29.93 -5.86 -8.98
CA GLU A 60 -29.62 -6.74 -7.84
C GLU A 60 -29.42 -8.22 -8.19
N ASN A 61 -30.21 -8.78 -9.10
CA ASN A 61 -30.10 -10.18 -9.48
C ASN A 61 -29.21 -10.41 -10.71
N ASP A 62 -28.80 -9.36 -11.40
CA ASP A 62 -27.98 -9.49 -12.60
C ASP A 62 -26.49 -9.35 -12.30
N SER A 63 -25.66 -9.78 -13.25
CA SER A 63 -24.23 -9.59 -13.22
C SER A 63 -23.75 -8.81 -14.45
N LEU A 64 -22.63 -8.11 -14.33
CA LEU A 64 -21.85 -7.62 -15.47
C LEU A 64 -20.46 -8.27 -15.46
N SER A 65 -20.13 -8.97 -16.53
CA SER A 65 -18.87 -9.70 -16.69
C SER A 65 -18.03 -9.14 -17.85
N LEU A 66 -16.84 -8.65 -17.53
CA LEU A 66 -15.76 -8.31 -18.46
C LEU A 66 -14.73 -9.45 -18.42
N ASN A 67 -14.99 -10.50 -19.22
CA ASN A 67 -14.27 -11.78 -19.15
C ASN A 67 -13.39 -12.07 -20.38
N THR A 68 -13.21 -11.09 -21.25
CA THR A 68 -12.33 -11.15 -22.43
C THR A 68 -11.44 -9.92 -22.49
N ASN A 69 -10.36 -10.01 -23.26
CA ASN A 69 -9.48 -8.86 -23.47
C ASN A 69 -10.22 -7.78 -24.26
N LEU A 70 -10.49 -6.64 -23.63
CA LEU A 70 -11.29 -5.57 -24.21
C LEU A 70 -10.86 -4.20 -23.67
N ILE A 71 -11.25 -3.15 -24.40
CA ILE A 71 -11.15 -1.76 -23.99
C ILE A 71 -12.57 -1.23 -23.81
N LEU A 72 -12.93 -0.84 -22.60
CA LEU A 72 -14.17 -0.12 -22.28
C LEU A 72 -13.86 1.37 -22.16
N LYS A 73 -14.27 2.14 -23.16
CA LYS A 73 -14.25 3.60 -23.14
C LYS A 73 -15.56 4.13 -22.56
N ILE A 74 -15.49 5.03 -21.60
CA ILE A 74 -16.68 5.58 -20.93
C ILE A 74 -16.77 7.08 -21.25
N ALA A 75 -17.94 7.52 -21.71
CA ALA A 75 -18.16 8.91 -22.06
C ALA A 75 -18.12 9.84 -20.83
N PRO A 76 -17.85 11.15 -21.02
CA PRO A 76 -17.78 12.11 -19.93
C PRO A 76 -19.02 12.10 -19.03
N GLY A 77 -18.80 12.14 -17.72
CA GLY A 77 -19.87 12.20 -16.72
C GLY A 77 -20.72 10.93 -16.55
N VAL A 78 -20.45 9.85 -17.31
CA VAL A 78 -21.16 8.57 -17.21
C VAL A 78 -20.67 7.76 -16.01
N GLU A 79 -21.61 7.16 -15.27
CA GLU A 79 -21.36 6.32 -14.10
C GLU A 79 -21.83 4.87 -14.31
N ILE A 80 -21.05 3.92 -13.81
CA ILE A 80 -21.46 2.52 -13.70
C ILE A 80 -21.86 2.23 -12.25
N GLY A 81 -23.16 2.05 -12.02
CA GLY A 81 -23.73 1.61 -10.75
C GLY A 81 -23.93 0.09 -10.73
N VAL A 82 -23.56 -0.56 -9.63
CA VAL A 82 -23.72 -2.02 -9.47
C VAL A 82 -24.44 -2.33 -8.16
N LYS A 83 -25.62 -2.94 -8.27
CA LYS A 83 -26.37 -3.51 -7.14
C LYS A 83 -26.23 -5.02 -7.04
N GLY A 84 -26.06 -5.70 -8.18
CA GLY A 84 -25.81 -7.14 -8.25
C GLY A 84 -24.32 -7.48 -8.23
N TYR A 85 -23.87 -8.27 -9.19
CA TYR A 85 -22.47 -8.72 -9.28
C TYR A 85 -21.70 -7.99 -10.38
N PHE A 86 -20.45 -7.65 -10.12
CA PHE A 86 -19.52 -7.17 -11.14
C PHE A 86 -18.24 -8.00 -11.12
N LYS A 87 -17.83 -8.45 -12.30
CA LYS A 87 -16.60 -9.20 -12.50
C LYS A 87 -15.80 -8.65 -13.67
N SER A 88 -14.54 -8.29 -13.43
CA SER A 88 -13.55 -8.05 -14.47
C SER A 88 -12.39 -9.01 -14.27
N ASP A 89 -12.16 -9.90 -15.24
CA ASP A 89 -11.20 -11.02 -15.15
C ASP A 89 -10.95 -11.58 -16.56
N ALA A 90 -10.08 -10.92 -17.31
CA ALA A 90 -9.66 -11.37 -18.63
C ALA A 90 -8.37 -12.20 -18.57
N GLU A 91 -8.09 -12.95 -19.65
CA GLU A 91 -6.86 -13.75 -19.77
C GLU A 91 -5.60 -12.87 -19.70
N ASP A 92 -5.63 -11.70 -20.33
CA ASP A 92 -4.51 -10.76 -20.37
C ASP A 92 -4.86 -9.45 -19.63
N LEU A 93 -5.77 -8.64 -20.20
CA LEU A 93 -6.10 -7.32 -19.67
C LEU A 93 -7.49 -6.85 -20.09
N VAL A 94 -8.23 -6.30 -19.13
CA VAL A 94 -9.35 -5.37 -19.39
C VAL A 94 -8.86 -3.94 -19.15
N GLU A 95 -9.04 -3.06 -20.13
CA GLU A 95 -8.76 -1.63 -19.98
C GLU A 95 -10.09 -0.88 -19.83
N ILE A 96 -10.23 -0.09 -18.77
CA ILE A 96 -11.37 0.80 -18.52
C ILE A 96 -10.85 2.22 -18.49
N THR A 97 -11.28 3.04 -19.44
CA THR A 97 -10.69 4.38 -19.67
C THR A 97 -11.75 5.38 -20.13
N ALA A 98 -11.42 6.67 -20.12
CA ALA A 98 -12.29 7.70 -20.67
C ALA A 98 -12.29 7.69 -22.21
N VAL A 99 -13.38 8.14 -22.83
CA VAL A 99 -13.39 8.43 -24.28
C VAL A 99 -12.38 9.52 -24.62
N ASP A 100 -12.31 10.55 -23.77
CA ASP A 100 -11.34 11.64 -23.82
C ASP A 100 -10.64 11.72 -22.45
N PRO A 101 -9.34 11.42 -22.33
CA PRO A 101 -8.59 11.53 -21.08
C PRO A 101 -8.64 12.92 -20.42
N ALA A 102 -8.98 13.98 -21.15
CA ALA A 102 -9.15 15.32 -20.58
C ALA A 102 -10.54 15.55 -19.95
N ASP A 103 -11.50 14.66 -20.18
CA ASP A 103 -12.89 14.77 -19.71
C ASP A 103 -13.36 13.43 -19.12
N HIS A 104 -13.09 13.25 -17.82
CA HIS A 104 -13.23 11.98 -17.13
C HIS A 104 -14.69 11.48 -17.07
N TYR A 105 -14.85 10.16 -17.12
CA TYR A 105 -16.11 9.54 -16.73
C TYR A 105 -16.33 9.66 -15.22
N LYS A 106 -17.59 9.57 -14.78
CA LYS A 106 -17.93 9.86 -13.38
C LYS A 106 -17.39 8.81 -12.41
N GLY A 107 -17.27 7.55 -12.82
CA GLY A 107 -16.67 6.49 -12.02
C GLY A 107 -17.60 5.30 -11.79
N PHE A 108 -17.33 4.54 -10.73
CA PHE A 108 -18.13 3.40 -10.33
C PHE A 108 -18.78 3.62 -8.96
N TRP A 109 -20.04 3.19 -8.84
CA TRP A 109 -20.75 3.12 -7.57
C TRP A 109 -21.19 1.69 -7.27
N PHE A 110 -20.50 1.06 -6.33
CA PHE A 110 -20.83 -0.29 -5.85
C PHE A 110 -21.73 -0.18 -4.62
N TYR A 111 -23.01 -0.52 -4.80
CA TYR A 111 -24.04 -0.41 -3.76
C TYR A 111 -23.86 -1.46 -2.66
N ASP A 112 -24.57 -1.29 -1.56
CA ASP A 112 -24.39 -2.05 -0.32
C ASP A 112 -24.38 -3.57 -0.49
N GLU A 113 -25.34 -4.12 -1.22
CA GLU A 113 -25.51 -5.57 -1.38
C GLU A 113 -24.71 -6.16 -2.55
N SER A 114 -23.95 -5.33 -3.28
CA SER A 114 -23.21 -5.78 -4.45
C SER A 114 -22.01 -6.66 -4.10
N GLU A 115 -21.59 -7.48 -5.05
CA GLU A 115 -20.38 -8.30 -4.96
C GLU A 115 -19.43 -7.94 -6.10
N ILE A 116 -18.19 -7.57 -5.76
CA ILE A 116 -17.26 -6.95 -6.72
C ILE A 116 -15.95 -7.71 -6.78
N TYR A 117 -15.55 -8.10 -8.00
CA TYR A 117 -14.29 -8.77 -8.27
C TYR A 117 -13.55 -8.12 -9.45
N PHE A 118 -12.35 -7.61 -9.19
CA PHE A 118 -11.42 -7.12 -10.20
C PHE A 118 -10.16 -7.98 -10.24
N LYS A 119 -9.76 -8.36 -11.46
CA LYS A 119 -8.48 -8.99 -11.74
C LYS A 119 -8.00 -8.65 -13.14
N ASN A 120 -6.70 -8.44 -13.31
CA ASN A 120 -6.10 -8.13 -14.61
C ASN A 120 -6.80 -6.95 -15.29
N THR A 121 -7.02 -5.87 -14.55
CA THR A 121 -7.81 -4.71 -15.01
C THR A 121 -7.04 -3.42 -14.79
N MET A 122 -6.98 -2.58 -15.81
CA MET A 122 -6.47 -1.20 -15.75
C MET A 122 -7.65 -0.24 -15.73
N ILE A 123 -7.65 0.72 -14.80
CA ILE A 123 -8.72 1.70 -14.60
C ILE A 123 -8.10 3.10 -14.55
N GLU A 124 -8.31 3.88 -15.61
CA GLU A 124 -7.63 5.17 -15.80
C GLU A 124 -8.58 6.29 -16.25
N TYR A 125 -8.20 7.55 -15.95
CA TYR A 125 -8.93 8.76 -16.37
C TYR A 125 -10.41 8.79 -15.96
N GLY A 126 -10.74 8.20 -14.81
CA GLY A 126 -12.09 8.15 -14.25
C GLY A 126 -12.28 8.97 -12.99
N GLY A 127 -13.49 8.92 -12.45
CA GLY A 127 -13.85 9.53 -11.15
C GLY A 127 -13.74 8.58 -9.94
N GLY A 128 -12.96 7.50 -10.08
CA GLY A 128 -12.68 6.52 -9.02
C GLY A 128 -13.82 5.54 -8.69
N LEU A 129 -13.56 4.71 -7.68
CA LEU A 129 -14.40 3.58 -7.26
C LEU A 129 -15.00 3.82 -5.86
N LYS A 130 -16.31 4.09 -5.80
CA LYS A 130 -17.04 4.18 -4.55
C LYS A 130 -17.53 2.80 -4.11
N VAL A 131 -16.92 2.25 -3.05
CA VAL A 131 -17.23 0.93 -2.52
C VAL A 131 -18.10 1.06 -1.27
N VAL A 132 -19.42 0.87 -1.43
CA VAL A 132 -20.36 0.84 -0.29
C VAL A 132 -20.50 -0.57 0.30
N THR A 133 -20.42 -1.59 -0.54
CA THR A 133 -20.47 -3.00 -0.13
C THR A 133 -19.30 -3.40 0.78
N ALA A 134 -19.51 -4.44 1.58
CA ALA A 134 -18.46 -5.14 2.31
C ALA A 134 -17.69 -6.16 1.44
N ASN A 135 -18.20 -6.47 0.24
CA ASN A 135 -17.73 -7.56 -0.62
C ASN A 135 -16.96 -7.01 -1.82
N PHE A 136 -15.69 -6.65 -1.61
CA PHE A 136 -14.82 -6.11 -2.66
C PHE A 136 -13.48 -6.82 -2.67
N GLN A 137 -13.06 -7.28 -3.84
CA GLN A 137 -11.75 -7.88 -4.05
C GLN A 137 -11.11 -7.37 -5.34
N MET A 138 -9.83 -7.02 -5.27
CA MET A 138 -9.03 -6.55 -6.40
C MET A 138 -7.64 -7.20 -6.35
N TYR A 139 -7.20 -7.76 -7.47
CA TYR A 139 -5.91 -8.45 -7.61
C TYR A 139 -5.24 -8.11 -8.93
N ASN A 140 -3.94 -7.85 -8.95
CA ASN A 140 -3.19 -7.67 -10.21
C ASN A 140 -3.85 -6.65 -11.14
N CYS A 141 -4.14 -5.46 -10.62
CA CYS A 141 -4.82 -4.38 -11.33
C CYS A 141 -3.94 -3.12 -11.38
N GLU A 142 -4.38 -2.12 -12.12
CA GLU A 142 -3.84 -0.76 -12.09
C GLU A 142 -4.99 0.25 -11.94
N VAL A 143 -4.78 1.26 -11.10
CA VAL A 143 -5.70 2.39 -10.91
C VAL A 143 -4.90 3.69 -10.98
N SER A 144 -5.00 4.40 -12.09
CA SER A 144 -4.10 5.52 -12.41
C SER A 144 -4.84 6.76 -12.93
N GLU A 145 -4.28 7.95 -12.72
CA GLU A 145 -4.77 9.22 -13.30
C GLU A 145 -6.27 9.52 -13.04
N ASN A 146 -6.86 8.95 -11.98
CA ASN A 146 -8.25 9.21 -11.66
C ASN A 146 -8.41 10.54 -10.92
N SER A 147 -9.47 11.27 -11.25
CA SER A 147 -9.91 12.47 -10.55
C SER A 147 -11.07 12.19 -9.59
N ALA A 148 -11.59 13.24 -8.95
CA ALA A 148 -12.77 13.14 -8.11
C ALA A 148 -14.04 12.97 -8.97
N GLY A 149 -14.87 11.99 -8.62
CA GLY A 149 -16.18 11.75 -9.24
C GLY A 149 -17.10 10.98 -8.31
N SER A 150 -17.45 9.74 -8.65
CA SER A 150 -18.20 8.82 -7.78
C SER A 150 -17.47 8.62 -6.46
N SER A 151 -16.15 8.47 -6.52
CA SER A 151 -15.29 8.42 -5.35
C SER A 151 -14.71 9.80 -5.05
N THR A 152 -14.84 10.23 -3.79
CA THR A 152 -14.43 11.57 -3.35
C THR A 152 -13.34 11.56 -2.28
N GLY A 153 -13.09 10.41 -1.64
CA GLY A 153 -12.07 10.25 -0.59
C GLY A 153 -10.72 9.74 -1.10
N GLY A 154 -10.72 9.06 -2.25
CA GLY A 154 -9.55 8.44 -2.87
C GLY A 154 -9.92 7.84 -4.22
N ALA A 155 -8.95 7.31 -4.98
CA ALA A 155 -9.20 6.55 -6.20
C ALA A 155 -10.10 5.34 -5.91
N ILE A 156 -9.95 4.73 -4.73
CA ILE A 156 -10.92 3.80 -4.14
C ILE A 156 -11.33 4.29 -2.75
N SER A 157 -12.63 4.40 -2.49
CA SER A 157 -13.19 4.77 -1.18
C SER A 157 -14.09 3.68 -0.61
N PHE A 158 -13.65 3.06 0.49
CA PHE A 158 -14.36 2.02 1.20
C PHE A 158 -15.29 2.58 2.28
N SER A 159 -16.44 1.92 2.46
CA SER A 159 -17.44 2.34 3.45
C SER A 159 -17.64 1.35 4.59
N LYS A 160 -17.31 0.06 4.40
CA LYS A 160 -17.41 -0.99 5.44
C LYS A 160 -16.72 -2.29 5.01
N GLY A 161 -16.67 -3.25 5.93
CA GLY A 161 -16.24 -4.62 5.67
C GLY A 161 -14.72 -4.78 5.68
N SER A 162 -14.25 -5.86 5.05
CA SER A 162 -12.83 -6.20 4.94
C SER A 162 -12.42 -6.32 3.46
N PRO A 163 -12.44 -5.21 2.71
CA PRO A 163 -12.08 -5.22 1.30
C PRO A 163 -10.64 -5.69 1.10
N ILE A 164 -10.38 -6.38 -0.01
CA ILE A 164 -9.06 -6.92 -0.35
C ILE A 164 -8.53 -6.17 -1.58
N VAL A 165 -7.31 -5.65 -1.46
CA VAL A 165 -6.56 -5.03 -2.57
C VAL A 165 -5.15 -5.59 -2.55
N LYS A 166 -4.80 -6.39 -3.56
CA LYS A 166 -3.49 -7.02 -3.64
C LYS A 166 -2.82 -6.88 -4.98
N ASP A 167 -1.49 -6.84 -4.94
CA ASP A 167 -0.64 -6.86 -6.14
C ASP A 167 -1.07 -5.81 -7.18
N THR A 168 -1.55 -4.65 -6.72
CA THR A 168 -2.16 -3.61 -7.56
C THR A 168 -1.25 -2.38 -7.62
N PHE A 169 -1.25 -1.72 -8.77
CA PHE A 169 -0.53 -0.47 -9.01
C PHE A 169 -1.46 0.73 -8.86
N PHE A 170 -0.98 1.80 -8.20
CA PHE A 170 -1.68 3.07 -8.08
C PHE A 170 -0.76 4.23 -8.45
N PHE A 171 -1.11 4.97 -9.49
CA PHE A 171 -0.27 6.04 -10.02
C PHE A 171 -1.02 7.36 -10.16
N PHE A 172 -0.43 8.45 -9.68
CA PHE A 172 -0.79 9.82 -10.06
C PHE A 172 -2.28 10.18 -9.96
N ASN A 173 -3.04 9.50 -9.09
CA ASN A 173 -4.43 9.85 -8.88
C ASN A 173 -4.50 11.23 -8.19
N ASP A 174 -5.50 12.06 -8.51
CA ASP A 174 -5.68 13.39 -7.89
C ASP A 174 -5.93 13.33 -6.38
N LYS A 175 -6.38 12.17 -5.90
CA LYS A 175 -6.75 11.87 -4.51
C LYS A 175 -5.91 10.71 -3.97
N PRO A 176 -5.95 10.42 -2.65
CA PRO A 176 -5.32 9.21 -2.10
C PRO A 176 -5.65 7.97 -2.93
N ALA A 177 -4.73 7.01 -3.06
CA ALA A 177 -5.02 5.76 -3.75
C ALA A 177 -6.19 5.03 -3.07
N LEU A 178 -6.11 4.89 -1.75
CA LEU A 178 -7.06 4.13 -0.94
C LEU A 178 -7.54 4.98 0.22
N SER A 179 -8.84 4.90 0.50
CA SER A 179 -9.43 5.66 1.61
C SER A 179 -10.61 4.96 2.28
N SER A 180 -10.85 5.32 3.54
CA SER A 180 -12.14 5.09 4.20
C SER A 180 -12.49 6.25 5.12
N ALA A 181 -13.79 6.42 5.42
CA ALA A 181 -14.25 7.52 6.26
C ALA A 181 -13.83 7.33 7.72
N ALA A 182 -13.52 8.43 8.41
CA ALA A 182 -13.10 8.41 9.82
C ALA A 182 -14.13 7.80 10.79
N ASN A 183 -15.42 7.78 10.40
CA ASN A 183 -16.53 7.21 11.16
C ASN A 183 -17.01 5.85 10.63
N ALA A 184 -16.34 5.29 9.62
CA ALA A 184 -16.62 3.95 9.09
C ALA A 184 -15.82 2.89 9.84
N SER A 185 -16.24 1.63 9.77
CA SER A 185 -15.47 0.48 10.26
C SER A 185 -15.02 -0.35 9.07
N VAL A 186 -13.76 -0.19 8.67
CA VAL A 186 -13.17 -0.83 7.49
C VAL A 186 -11.85 -1.50 7.87
N SER A 187 -11.82 -2.83 7.85
CA SER A 187 -10.63 -3.65 8.11
C SER A 187 -10.01 -4.15 6.81
N ALA A 188 -9.56 -3.21 5.96
CA ALA A 188 -9.01 -3.53 4.65
C ALA A 188 -7.73 -4.38 4.73
N TRP A 189 -7.55 -5.28 3.76
CA TRP A 189 -6.31 -6.01 3.50
C TRP A 189 -5.64 -5.48 2.24
N ILE A 190 -4.61 -4.69 2.43
CA ILE A 190 -3.83 -3.98 1.42
C ILE A 190 -2.43 -4.62 1.38
N GLU A 191 -2.16 -5.48 0.41
CA GLU A 191 -0.92 -6.27 0.37
C GLU A 191 -0.21 -6.31 -0.99
N GLY A 192 1.12 -6.15 -1.00
CA GLY A 192 1.91 -6.33 -2.22
C GLY A 192 1.69 -5.26 -3.28
N ASN A 193 1.10 -4.12 -2.93
CA ASN A 193 0.77 -3.06 -3.88
C ASN A 193 1.95 -2.11 -4.11
N PHE A 194 1.97 -1.46 -5.26
CA PHE A 194 2.91 -0.39 -5.59
C PHE A 194 2.15 0.93 -5.77
N LEU A 195 2.46 1.93 -4.96
CA LEU A 195 1.81 3.22 -4.95
C LEU A 195 2.85 4.31 -5.20
N GLU A 196 2.65 5.12 -6.23
CA GLU A 196 3.56 6.22 -6.57
C GLU A 196 2.78 7.49 -6.93
N GLY A 197 3.16 8.60 -6.29
CA GLY A 197 2.67 9.93 -6.63
C GLY A 197 1.15 10.11 -6.52
N ASN A 198 0.44 9.35 -5.69
CA ASN A 198 -0.99 9.57 -5.51
C ASN A 198 -1.25 10.85 -4.72
N HIS A 199 -2.46 11.40 -4.86
CA HIS A 199 -2.91 12.65 -4.25
C HIS A 199 -2.32 13.93 -4.89
N GLN A 200 -2.27 13.96 -6.23
CA GLN A 200 -1.69 15.06 -7.04
C GLN A 200 -2.27 16.46 -6.77
N LEU A 201 -3.48 16.55 -6.20
CA LEU A 201 -4.04 17.83 -5.75
C LEU A 201 -3.36 18.41 -4.49
N ASN A 202 -2.31 17.78 -3.98
CA ASN A 202 -1.55 18.16 -2.79
C ASN A 202 -2.47 18.41 -1.57
N GLY A 203 -3.50 17.58 -1.40
CA GLY A 203 -4.38 17.67 -0.25
C GLY A 203 -3.69 17.11 1.00
N ASN A 204 -4.11 17.58 2.17
CA ASN A 204 -3.55 17.14 3.45
C ASN A 204 -4.11 15.75 3.84
N ALA A 205 -3.67 14.71 3.14
CA ALA A 205 -3.96 13.31 3.45
C ALA A 205 -2.88 12.39 2.84
N PRO A 206 -2.69 11.19 3.40
CA PRO A 206 -1.71 10.24 2.87
C PRO A 206 -2.21 9.50 1.63
N GLN A 207 -1.31 8.77 0.95
CA GLN A 207 -1.65 7.91 -0.19
C GLN A 207 -2.55 6.74 0.23
N ILE A 208 -2.30 6.13 1.38
CA ILE A 208 -3.21 5.16 2.04
C ILE A 208 -3.85 5.84 3.24
N ASN A 209 -5.12 6.21 3.15
CA ASN A 209 -5.83 7.02 4.14
C ASN A 209 -7.01 6.28 4.78
N MET A 210 -6.71 5.39 5.71
CA MET A 210 -7.73 4.55 6.34
C MET A 210 -8.27 5.18 7.63
N GLY A 211 -9.60 5.20 7.75
CA GLY A 211 -10.29 5.31 9.02
C GLY A 211 -10.14 4.04 9.88
N PRO A 212 -10.97 3.89 10.93
CA PRO A 212 -10.80 2.84 11.92
C PRO A 212 -11.27 1.45 11.44
N SER A 213 -10.64 0.38 11.95
CA SER A 213 -10.96 -1.01 11.58
C SER A 213 -12.31 -1.51 12.10
N GLY A 214 -12.81 -0.94 13.20
CA GLY A 214 -13.89 -1.54 13.99
C GLY A 214 -13.39 -2.68 14.88
N THR A 215 -14.32 -3.38 15.54
CA THR A 215 -14.00 -4.42 16.53
C THR A 215 -13.83 -5.81 15.93
N SER A 216 -14.35 -6.03 14.72
CA SER A 216 -14.44 -7.35 14.09
C SER A 216 -13.12 -7.88 13.57
N ASP A 217 -12.24 -6.99 13.09
CA ASP A 217 -10.97 -7.39 12.48
C ASP A 217 -9.94 -6.23 12.53
N THR A 218 -8.84 -6.36 11.79
CA THR A 218 -7.64 -5.53 11.81
C THR A 218 -7.38 -4.98 10.41
N ILE A 219 -7.00 -3.71 10.30
CA ILE A 219 -6.45 -3.15 9.05
C ILE A 219 -5.06 -3.76 8.82
N ARG A 220 -4.85 -4.37 7.65
CA ARG A 220 -3.58 -4.99 7.27
C ARG A 220 -3.00 -4.23 6.09
N ILE A 221 -1.87 -3.57 6.29
CA ILE A 221 -1.11 -2.86 5.25
C ILE A 221 0.26 -3.52 5.20
N ILE A 222 0.43 -4.47 4.28
CA ILE A 222 1.53 -5.44 4.30
C ILE A 222 2.33 -5.44 2.99
N ASN A 223 3.65 -5.38 3.06
CA ASN A 223 4.54 -5.55 1.90
C ASN A 223 4.22 -4.63 0.71
N ASN A 224 3.75 -3.40 0.97
CA ASN A 224 3.51 -2.41 -0.07
C ASN A 224 4.75 -1.52 -0.27
N ILE A 225 4.90 -0.97 -1.46
CA ILE A 225 5.85 0.10 -1.76
C ILE A 225 5.05 1.39 -1.95
N VAL A 226 5.36 2.43 -1.17
CA VAL A 226 4.66 3.72 -1.16
C VAL A 226 5.68 4.84 -1.35
N ILE A 227 5.73 5.38 -2.57
CA ILE A 227 6.68 6.42 -2.98
C ILE A 227 5.90 7.71 -3.20
N GLY A 228 6.24 8.75 -2.46
CA GLY A 228 5.63 10.06 -2.63
C GLY A 228 6.21 10.83 -3.82
N ASP A 229 5.48 11.86 -4.21
CA ASP A 229 5.98 12.86 -5.16
C ASP A 229 6.66 13.97 -4.35
N ARG A 230 7.97 14.14 -4.56
CA ARG A 230 8.77 15.11 -3.80
C ARG A 230 8.37 16.57 -4.03
N ASP A 231 7.60 16.86 -5.08
CA ASP A 231 7.04 18.20 -5.31
C ASP A 231 5.77 18.46 -4.46
N LEU A 232 5.21 17.44 -3.81
CA LEU A 232 4.00 17.52 -2.98
C LEU A 232 4.33 17.53 -1.48
N THR A 233 4.15 18.71 -0.86
CA THR A 233 4.51 18.93 0.55
C THR A 233 3.47 18.45 1.56
N LYS A 234 2.24 18.12 1.14
CA LYS A 234 1.12 17.80 2.05
C LYS A 234 0.70 16.33 2.07
N VAL A 235 1.27 15.51 1.21
CA VAL A 235 0.86 14.12 1.00
C VAL A 235 1.72 13.17 1.84
N GLY A 236 1.11 12.49 2.81
CA GLY A 236 1.79 11.46 3.61
C GLY A 236 1.83 10.08 2.93
N GLY A 237 2.58 9.14 3.51
CA GLY A 237 2.63 7.76 3.03
C GLY A 237 1.40 6.95 3.44
N ILE A 238 1.34 6.58 4.72
CA ILE A 238 0.33 5.67 5.28
C ILE A 238 -0.33 6.27 6.53
N SER A 239 -1.66 6.23 6.62
CA SER A 239 -2.39 6.44 7.87
C SER A 239 -3.51 5.43 8.07
N ALA A 240 -3.65 4.96 9.32
CA ALA A 240 -4.79 4.18 9.78
C ALA A 240 -5.21 4.68 11.17
N SER A 241 -6.28 5.49 11.22
CA SER A 241 -6.57 6.35 12.38
C SER A 241 -8.02 6.28 12.87
N SER A 242 -8.20 6.46 14.18
CA SER A 242 -9.50 6.59 14.86
C SER A 242 -9.74 8.01 15.36
N LEU A 243 -10.23 8.88 14.47
CA LEU A 243 -10.43 10.30 14.80
C LEU A 243 -11.68 10.58 15.65
N VAL A 244 -12.62 9.62 15.71
CA VAL A 244 -13.91 9.77 16.41
C VAL A 244 -14.14 8.67 17.46
N GLY A 245 -13.08 7.97 17.88
CA GLY A 245 -13.11 7.02 18.99
C GLY A 245 -13.65 5.62 18.68
N VAL A 246 -13.79 5.26 17.40
CA VAL A 246 -14.13 3.89 16.98
C VAL A 246 -12.90 2.98 17.14
N THR A 247 -13.07 1.75 17.61
CA THR A 247 -11.95 0.79 17.75
C THR A 247 -11.16 0.68 16.46
N ASN A 248 -9.83 0.77 16.58
CA ASN A 248 -8.91 0.65 15.47
C ASN A 248 -7.75 -0.27 15.85
N LYS A 249 -7.63 -1.37 15.11
CA LYS A 249 -6.55 -2.35 15.21
C LYS A 249 -5.77 -2.32 13.92
N ILE A 250 -4.46 -2.13 14.02
CA ILE A 250 -3.58 -1.99 12.85
C ILE A 250 -2.49 -3.05 12.84
N LEU A 251 -2.15 -3.53 11.64
CA LEU A 251 -0.94 -4.27 11.33
C LEU A 251 -0.32 -3.63 10.09
N ILE A 252 0.74 -2.84 10.30
CA ILE A 252 1.48 -2.18 9.22
C ILE A 252 2.87 -2.82 9.15
N LYS A 253 3.06 -3.70 8.17
CA LYS A 253 4.19 -4.63 8.18
C LYS A 253 4.92 -4.75 6.85
N GLY A 254 6.25 -4.71 6.84
CA GLY A 254 7.03 -5.08 5.65
C GLY A 254 6.97 -4.06 4.51
N ASN A 255 6.46 -2.85 4.74
CA ASN A 255 6.29 -1.84 3.70
C ASN A 255 7.58 -1.04 3.49
N GLU A 256 7.79 -0.56 2.26
CA GLU A 256 8.74 0.52 1.94
C GLU A 256 7.95 1.83 1.80
N VAL A 257 8.28 2.84 2.59
CA VAL A 257 7.58 4.14 2.59
C VAL A 257 8.59 5.26 2.49
N ARG A 258 8.63 5.95 1.36
CA ARG A 258 9.60 7.02 1.12
C ARG A 258 9.11 8.18 0.29
N ASP A 259 9.83 9.30 0.37
CA ASP A 259 9.58 10.50 -0.41
C ASP A 259 8.19 11.13 -0.19
N ASN A 260 7.57 10.90 0.97
CA ASN A 260 6.30 11.51 1.36
C ASN A 260 6.51 12.64 2.37
N ARG A 261 5.44 13.36 2.72
CA ARG A 261 5.42 14.32 3.83
C ARG A 261 5.80 13.70 5.17
N TYR A 262 5.35 12.47 5.41
CA TYR A 262 5.61 11.66 6.59
C TYR A 262 5.45 10.20 6.19
N GLY A 263 6.09 9.27 6.91
CA GLY A 263 6.02 7.85 6.61
C GLY A 263 4.68 7.22 7.01
N ILE A 264 4.55 6.87 8.29
CA ILE A 264 3.40 6.18 8.87
C ILE A 264 2.78 7.02 9.99
N THR A 265 1.46 7.13 10.02
CA THR A 265 0.74 7.78 11.12
C THR A 265 -0.39 6.89 11.66
N SER A 266 -0.57 6.92 12.98
CA SER A 266 -1.77 6.39 13.65
C SER A 266 -2.25 7.37 14.71
N MET A 267 -3.54 7.68 14.70
CA MET A 267 -4.13 8.68 15.59
C MET A 267 -5.34 8.14 16.35
N GLY A 268 -5.52 8.65 17.57
CA GLY A 268 -6.72 8.52 18.39
C GLY A 268 -6.67 7.40 19.45
N PRO A 269 -7.35 7.60 20.59
CA PRO A 269 -7.22 6.75 21.79
C PRO A 269 -7.68 5.32 21.60
N ALA A 270 -8.51 5.05 20.60
CA ALA A 270 -8.98 3.71 20.28
C ALA A 270 -8.08 2.97 19.27
N SER A 271 -6.95 3.57 18.85
CA SER A 271 -5.97 2.98 17.94
C SER A 271 -4.87 2.23 18.69
N SER A 272 -4.67 0.97 18.33
CA SER A 272 -3.64 0.06 18.86
C SER A 272 -3.18 -0.90 17.77
N GLY A 273 -2.02 -1.54 17.93
CA GLY A 273 -1.58 -2.54 16.94
C GLY A 273 -0.08 -2.73 16.86
N ILE A 274 0.37 -3.13 15.67
CA ILE A 274 1.77 -3.47 15.38
C ILE A 274 2.25 -2.70 14.15
N ILE A 275 3.43 -2.10 14.24
CA ILE A 275 4.19 -1.54 13.12
C ILE A 275 5.55 -2.24 13.08
N ALA A 276 5.79 -3.11 12.09
CA ALA A 276 6.97 -3.96 12.09
C ALA A 276 7.61 -4.19 10.72
N ASP A 277 8.90 -4.47 10.68
CA ASP A 277 9.62 -4.89 9.47
C ASP A 277 9.54 -3.86 8.30
N ASN A 278 9.23 -2.59 8.56
CA ASN A 278 9.10 -1.57 7.51
C ASN A 278 10.45 -0.87 7.24
N ILE A 279 10.62 -0.37 6.01
CA ILE A 279 11.66 0.58 5.61
C ILE A 279 11.00 1.94 5.40
N ILE A 280 11.39 2.95 6.18
CA ILE A 280 10.74 4.26 6.23
C ILE A 280 11.80 5.33 6.08
N GLU A 281 11.92 5.88 4.87
CA GLU A 281 13.08 6.71 4.51
C GLU A 281 12.70 7.98 3.78
N ASP A 282 13.48 9.06 3.95
CA ASP A 282 13.38 10.27 3.12
C ASP A 282 11.96 10.88 3.08
N ASN A 283 11.19 10.73 4.17
CA ASN A 283 9.86 11.35 4.27
C ASN A 283 10.00 12.76 4.85
N ASP A 284 10.42 13.69 4.00
CA ASP A 284 10.83 15.04 4.37
C ASP A 284 10.25 16.13 3.46
N THR A 285 9.27 15.81 2.59
CA THR A 285 8.81 16.73 1.54
C THR A 285 8.19 18.04 2.03
N GLU A 286 7.67 18.08 3.27
CA GLU A 286 7.18 19.33 3.87
C GLU A 286 8.30 20.33 4.18
N GLY A 287 9.50 19.85 4.53
CA GLY A 287 10.65 20.67 4.93
C GLY A 287 10.50 21.40 6.27
N GLU A 288 9.28 21.74 6.68
CA GLU A 288 8.96 22.39 7.96
C GLU A 288 8.61 21.35 9.05
N PRO A 289 9.47 21.13 10.06
CA PRO A 289 9.33 20.01 11.00
C PRO A 289 8.06 20.05 11.85
N MET A 290 7.48 21.23 12.06
CA MET A 290 6.24 21.39 12.83
C MET A 290 4.97 21.07 12.03
N LEU A 291 5.10 20.86 10.72
CA LEU A 291 3.98 20.54 9.84
C LEU A 291 3.98 19.08 9.41
N GLY A 292 5.11 18.37 9.44
CA GLY A 292 5.22 16.96 9.08
C GLY A 292 6.64 16.41 9.22
N GLY A 293 6.91 15.28 8.58
CA GLY A 293 8.25 14.73 8.43
C GLY A 293 8.62 13.60 9.40
N SER A 294 7.68 13.09 10.20
CA SER A 294 7.97 11.90 11.02
C SER A 294 8.05 10.65 10.15
N GLY A 295 9.03 9.79 10.41
CA GLY A 295 9.03 8.42 9.93
C GLY A 295 7.80 7.68 10.46
N ILE A 296 7.61 7.68 11.78
CA ILE A 296 6.37 7.22 12.43
C ILE A 296 5.83 8.31 13.36
N ASN A 297 4.55 8.65 13.24
CA ASN A 297 3.86 9.53 14.15
C ASN A 297 2.71 8.81 14.87
N LEU A 298 2.74 8.80 16.20
CA LEU A 298 1.66 8.29 17.05
C LEU A 298 1.03 9.46 17.83
N TYR A 299 -0.26 9.71 17.59
CA TYR A 299 -0.99 10.81 18.22
C TYR A 299 -2.15 10.27 19.06
N SER A 300 -2.07 10.44 20.38
CA SER A 300 -3.08 9.94 21.33
C SER A 300 -3.42 8.44 21.15
N THR A 301 -2.52 7.57 20.68
CA THR A 301 -2.81 6.15 20.50
C THR A 301 -2.86 5.40 21.83
N SER A 302 -3.63 4.30 21.89
CA SER A 302 -3.35 3.21 22.83
C SER A 302 -2.03 2.52 22.47
N LEU A 303 -1.63 1.50 23.24
CA LEU A 303 -0.36 0.79 23.05
C LEU A 303 -0.18 0.28 21.61
N VAL A 304 0.90 0.72 20.97
CA VAL A 304 1.39 0.22 19.67
C VAL A 304 2.75 -0.44 19.87
N TYR A 305 2.90 -1.67 19.37
CA TYR A 305 4.18 -2.37 19.35
C TYR A 305 4.93 -2.04 18.07
N VAL A 306 6.15 -1.54 18.21
CA VAL A 306 6.99 -1.12 17.08
C VAL A 306 8.31 -1.88 17.14
N THR A 307 8.62 -2.64 16.09
CA THR A 307 9.78 -3.55 16.09
C THR A 307 10.38 -3.78 14.71
N ASN A 308 11.71 -3.94 14.64
CA ASN A 308 12.44 -4.30 13.44
C ASN A 308 12.18 -3.38 12.23
N ASN A 309 11.88 -2.10 12.48
CA ASN A 309 11.75 -1.10 11.42
C ASN A 309 13.09 -0.42 11.16
N GLN A 310 13.32 -0.03 9.92
CA GLN A 310 14.43 0.81 9.51
C GLN A 310 13.90 2.21 9.23
N ILE A 311 14.32 3.21 10.00
CA ILE A 311 13.76 4.56 9.97
C ILE A 311 14.90 5.54 9.71
N ARG A 312 14.95 6.14 8.51
CA ARG A 312 16.11 6.95 8.10
C ARG A 312 15.77 8.26 7.42
N ARG A 313 16.60 9.29 7.62
CA ARG A 313 16.56 10.54 6.82
C ARG A 313 15.17 11.21 6.75
N ASN A 314 14.35 11.00 7.76
CA ASN A 314 13.09 11.74 7.94
C ASN A 314 13.37 13.02 8.76
N LEU A 315 12.45 13.99 8.81
CA LEU A 315 12.64 15.16 9.70
C LEU A 315 12.60 14.78 11.19
N TRP A 316 11.87 13.71 11.51
CA TRP A 316 11.83 13.07 12.82
C TRP A 316 11.82 11.55 12.65
N GLY A 317 12.46 10.79 13.53
CA GLY A 317 12.40 9.33 13.51
C GLY A 317 11.00 8.85 13.91
N ILE A 318 10.73 8.84 15.23
CA ILE A 318 9.42 8.58 15.80
C ILE A 318 8.98 9.78 16.66
N THR A 319 7.74 10.24 16.47
CA THR A 319 7.13 11.27 17.32
C THR A 319 5.96 10.70 18.09
N LEU A 320 5.96 10.87 19.42
CA LEU A 320 4.83 10.55 20.29
C LEU A 320 4.17 11.85 20.74
N GLN A 321 2.85 11.95 20.58
CA GLN A 321 2.12 13.18 20.88
C GLN A 321 0.89 12.91 21.74
N GLU A 322 0.53 13.92 22.54
CA GLU A 322 -0.58 13.88 23.50
C GLU A 322 -0.43 12.71 24.50
N THR A 323 -1.31 11.72 24.42
CA THR A 323 -1.36 10.56 25.31
C THR A 323 -0.92 9.28 24.63
N ALA A 324 -0.16 9.37 23.53
CA ALA A 324 0.28 8.21 22.77
C ALA A 324 1.08 7.23 23.64
N GLN A 325 0.87 5.94 23.40
CA GLN A 325 1.59 4.85 24.07
C GLN A 325 2.27 3.97 23.03
N ILE A 326 3.53 3.64 23.29
CA ILE A 326 4.35 2.81 22.42
C ILE A 326 5.16 1.82 23.25
N ASN A 327 5.41 0.66 22.68
CA ASN A 327 6.43 -0.26 23.14
C ASN A 327 7.39 -0.48 21.97
N LEU A 328 8.64 -0.05 22.15
CA LEU A 328 9.76 -0.16 21.21
C LEU A 328 10.73 -1.29 21.60
N GLY A 329 10.48 -2.04 22.68
CA GLY A 329 11.34 -3.11 23.16
C GLY A 329 11.14 -3.37 24.65
N SER A 330 10.87 -4.62 25.03
CA SER A 330 10.61 -5.07 26.41
C SER A 330 10.95 -6.56 26.56
N ASP A 331 11.71 -6.89 27.61
CA ASP A 331 11.98 -8.28 28.01
C ASP A 331 10.93 -8.86 28.96
N ASP A 332 9.95 -8.05 29.39
CA ASP A 332 8.85 -8.49 30.24
C ASP A 332 7.91 -9.42 29.45
N PRO A 333 7.66 -10.66 29.91
CA PRO A 333 6.79 -11.60 29.22
C PRO A 333 5.37 -11.10 28.94
N ASP A 334 4.83 -10.19 29.76
CA ASP A 334 3.45 -9.71 29.63
C ASP A 334 3.29 -8.68 28.50
N ASP A 335 4.37 -7.97 28.14
CA ASP A 335 4.39 -7.01 27.04
C ASP A 335 5.64 -7.13 26.15
N PHE A 336 6.13 -8.36 25.99
CA PHE A 336 7.37 -8.65 25.27
C PHE A 336 7.39 -8.01 23.88
N ASN A 337 8.49 -7.32 23.58
CA ASN A 337 8.80 -6.77 22.28
C ASN A 337 10.33 -6.90 22.06
N PRO A 338 10.79 -7.54 20.98
CA PRO A 338 12.23 -7.70 20.75
C PRO A 338 12.96 -6.39 20.42
N GLY A 339 12.25 -5.29 20.14
CA GLY A 339 12.87 -4.03 19.71
C GLY A 339 13.41 -4.12 18.29
N LEU A 340 14.73 -4.08 18.11
CA LEU A 340 15.41 -4.22 16.82
C LEU A 340 15.12 -3.10 15.80
N ASN A 341 14.54 -1.97 16.22
CA ASN A 341 14.40 -0.83 15.32
C ASN A 341 15.78 -0.20 15.07
N VAL A 342 16.01 0.24 13.84
CA VAL A 342 17.26 0.88 13.40
C VAL A 342 16.97 2.31 12.97
N PHE A 343 17.70 3.26 13.54
CA PHE A 343 17.56 4.69 13.29
C PHE A 343 18.83 5.26 12.66
N SER A 344 18.67 6.14 11.67
CA SER A 344 19.79 6.81 11.04
C SER A 344 19.38 8.18 10.48
N GLU A 345 20.13 9.23 10.81
CA GLU A 345 20.02 10.56 10.15
C GLU A 345 18.61 11.18 10.15
N ASN A 346 17.71 10.76 11.06
CA ASN A 346 16.41 11.43 11.18
C ASN A 346 16.62 12.73 11.94
N GLY A 347 16.37 13.88 11.33
CA GLY A 347 16.74 15.13 11.96
C GLY A 347 16.21 16.39 11.27
N ASN A 348 16.23 17.46 12.04
CA ASN A 348 15.83 18.79 11.60
C ASN A 348 16.61 19.86 12.36
N GLY A 349 16.76 21.05 11.77
CA GLY A 349 17.49 22.15 12.41
C GLY A 349 18.98 21.85 12.70
N GLY A 350 19.56 20.81 12.09
CA GLY A 350 20.91 20.33 12.38
C GLY A 350 21.02 19.41 13.60
N VAL A 351 19.89 18.96 14.15
CA VAL A 351 19.81 18.03 15.29
C VAL A 351 19.17 16.72 14.83
N VAL A 352 19.65 15.59 15.36
CA VAL A 352 19.12 14.25 15.08
C VAL A 352 18.10 13.89 16.17
N TYR A 353 16.94 13.38 15.76
CA TYR A 353 15.85 12.93 16.63
C TYR A 353 15.40 11.54 16.20
N ALA A 354 15.98 10.49 16.79
CA ALA A 354 15.54 9.12 16.57
C ALA A 354 14.17 8.87 17.22
N LEU A 355 13.98 9.36 18.45
CA LEU A 355 12.69 9.35 19.15
C LEU A 355 12.45 10.71 19.81
N TYR A 356 11.25 11.25 19.64
CA TYR A 356 10.77 12.43 20.33
C TYR A 356 9.53 12.05 21.17
N ASN A 357 9.73 11.78 22.47
CA ASN A 357 8.66 11.46 23.39
C ASN A 357 8.02 12.75 23.95
N ASN A 358 7.07 13.34 23.22
CA ASN A 358 6.34 14.53 23.70
C ASN A 358 5.14 14.17 24.60
N THR A 359 5.28 13.14 25.43
CA THR A 359 4.21 12.65 26.32
C THR A 359 4.74 12.43 27.73
N ALA A 360 3.83 12.42 28.71
CA ALA A 360 4.16 12.04 30.09
C ALA A 360 4.26 10.51 30.29
N ASN A 361 4.05 9.71 29.25
CA ASN A 361 4.09 8.26 29.34
C ASN A 361 5.53 7.75 29.24
N GLU A 362 5.86 6.79 30.09
CA GLU A 362 7.09 6.02 29.98
C GLU A 362 7.11 5.19 28.68
N VAL A 363 8.31 5.00 28.13
CA VAL A 363 8.53 4.26 26.90
C VAL A 363 9.54 3.15 27.15
N LYS A 364 9.13 1.90 26.93
CA LYS A 364 10.04 0.76 26.89
C LYS A 364 10.65 0.67 25.49
N ALA A 365 11.97 0.77 25.37
CA ALA A 365 12.68 0.86 24.09
C ALA A 365 14.00 0.06 24.07
N LEU A 366 13.98 -1.13 24.68
CA LEU A 366 15.12 -2.03 24.72
C LEU A 366 15.49 -2.57 23.33
N HIS A 367 16.74 -2.97 23.17
CA HIS A 367 17.31 -3.70 22.03
C HIS A 367 17.18 -2.99 20.67
N ASN A 368 17.14 -1.66 20.65
CA ASN A 368 17.12 -0.87 19.42
C ASN A 368 18.52 -0.40 19.04
N CYS A 369 18.75 -0.16 17.75
CA CYS A 369 19.89 0.60 17.28
C CYS A 369 19.50 2.06 16.99
N TRP A 370 19.95 2.96 17.85
CA TRP A 370 19.65 4.39 17.80
C TRP A 370 20.51 5.19 16.80
N ILE A 371 21.71 4.71 16.47
CA ILE A 371 22.60 5.31 15.48
C ILE A 371 23.21 4.20 14.62
N GLU A 372 22.68 4.03 13.41
CA GLU A 372 23.15 2.99 12.50
C GLU A 372 24.62 3.17 12.08
N GLY A 373 25.34 2.04 12.02
CA GLY A 373 26.67 1.97 11.42
C GLY A 373 27.83 2.28 12.37
N GLU A 374 27.55 2.58 13.64
CA GLU A 374 28.55 2.77 14.68
C GLU A 374 28.19 2.07 15.99
N GLN A 375 29.19 1.86 16.84
CA GLN A 375 28.96 1.36 18.19
C GLN A 375 28.70 2.57 19.08
N SER A 376 27.45 2.76 19.48
CA SER A 376 27.08 3.89 20.35
C SER A 376 27.45 3.64 21.81
N THR A 377 27.72 4.73 22.52
CA THR A 377 27.74 4.83 23.98
C THR A 377 26.36 5.25 24.49
N GLU A 378 26.10 5.07 25.79
CA GLU A 378 24.83 5.49 26.42
C GLU A 378 24.57 7.00 26.21
N ALA A 379 25.61 7.83 26.29
CA ALA A 379 25.49 9.28 26.06
C ALA A 379 25.12 9.63 24.61
N GLU A 380 25.67 8.90 23.63
CA GLU A 380 25.32 9.12 22.21
C GLU A 380 23.88 8.67 21.90
N VAL A 381 23.41 7.60 22.56
CA VAL A 381 22.01 7.18 22.48
C VAL A 381 21.08 8.21 23.11
N GLU A 382 21.44 8.73 24.29
CA GLU A 382 20.70 9.80 24.97
C GLU A 382 20.55 11.04 24.07
N ASP A 383 21.63 11.45 23.37
CA ASP A 383 21.65 12.66 22.54
C ASP A 383 20.65 12.63 21.36
N VAL A 384 20.14 11.45 20.96
CA VAL A 384 19.17 11.30 19.86
C VAL A 384 17.74 10.98 20.33
N ILE A 385 17.52 10.91 21.64
CA ILE A 385 16.22 10.65 22.27
C ILE A 385 15.81 11.90 23.06
N PHE A 386 14.62 12.44 22.77
CA PHE A 386 14.06 13.53 23.56
C PHE A 386 13.01 13.01 24.56
N HIS A 387 13.22 13.20 25.86
CA HIS A 387 12.38 12.64 26.93
C HIS A 387 12.53 13.37 28.28
N ASN A 388 12.28 12.68 29.40
CA ASN A 388 12.30 13.26 30.75
C ASN A 388 13.62 13.93 31.16
N ASN A 389 14.74 13.52 30.55
CA ASN A 389 16.05 14.14 30.79
C ASN A 389 16.12 15.57 30.22
N ASP A 390 15.42 15.83 29.12
CA ASP A 390 15.33 17.14 28.48
C ASP A 390 14.23 18.03 29.10
N ASP A 391 13.08 17.43 29.42
CA ASP A 391 11.96 18.10 30.10
C ASP A 391 11.40 17.20 31.20
N PRO A 392 11.49 17.60 32.49
CA PRO A 392 11.07 16.76 33.62
C PRO A 392 9.56 16.47 33.69
N ASN A 393 8.73 17.05 32.82
CA ASN A 393 7.30 16.72 32.71
C ASN A 393 7.00 15.55 31.76
N LEU A 394 7.99 15.09 31.00
CA LEU A 394 7.86 13.99 30.05
C LEU A 394 8.18 12.65 30.71
N GLY A 395 7.75 11.56 30.06
CA GLY A 395 8.02 10.20 30.54
C GLY A 395 9.42 9.73 30.19
N GLU A 396 9.97 8.85 31.03
CA GLU A 396 11.29 8.25 30.84
C GLU A 396 11.30 7.26 29.68
N VAL A 397 12.40 7.24 28.92
CA VAL A 397 12.64 6.26 27.86
C VAL A 397 13.67 5.26 28.38
N PHE A 398 13.28 4.00 28.50
CA PHE A 398 14.16 2.92 28.95
C PHE A 398 14.76 2.23 27.72
N PHE A 399 16.03 2.53 27.42
CA PHE A 399 16.69 2.07 26.19
C PHE A 399 17.90 1.14 26.41
N ASP A 400 18.30 0.84 27.66
CA ASP A 400 19.39 -0.10 27.98
C ASP A 400 18.83 -1.51 28.30
N PRO A 401 19.26 -2.58 27.61
CA PRO A 401 20.30 -2.60 26.57
C PRO A 401 19.85 -2.00 25.25
N PHE A 402 20.78 -1.34 24.55
CA PHE A 402 20.64 -0.95 23.16
C PHE A 402 21.62 -1.74 22.29
N GLU A 403 21.20 -2.07 21.08
CA GLU A 403 21.93 -2.94 20.17
C GLU A 403 22.28 -2.19 18.88
N CYS A 404 23.28 -1.30 18.93
CA CYS A 404 23.92 -0.80 17.70
C CYS A 404 25.15 -1.60 17.36
N GLY A 405 24.93 -2.60 16.51
CA GLY A 405 26.01 -3.31 15.85
C GLY A 405 26.45 -2.52 14.63
N ILE A 406 27.68 -1.99 14.65
CA ILE A 406 28.57 -2.29 13.52
C ILE A 406 28.39 -3.79 13.34
N GLU A 407 27.69 -4.24 12.29
CA GLU A 407 27.79 -5.63 11.90
C GLU A 407 29.28 -5.92 12.00
N MET A 408 29.71 -6.86 12.85
CA MET A 408 31.08 -7.32 12.77
C MET A 408 31.21 -7.88 11.38
N SER A 409 31.58 -6.98 10.48
CA SER A 409 31.73 -7.18 9.07
C SER A 409 32.72 -8.30 9.05
N THR A 410 32.30 -9.46 8.58
CA THR A 410 33.24 -10.49 8.17
C THR A 410 33.91 -10.01 6.89
N ASN A 411 34.46 -8.80 6.89
CA ASN A 411 34.76 -7.98 5.73
C ASN A 411 33.58 -7.86 4.75
N ASP A 412 33.36 -6.65 4.25
CA ASP A 412 32.89 -6.46 2.89
C ASP A 412 33.86 -7.17 1.94
N LEU A 413 33.69 -8.48 1.77
CA LEU A 413 34.33 -9.28 0.75
C LEU A 413 33.28 -9.53 -0.32
N ASP A 414 33.15 -8.51 -1.16
CA ASP A 414 32.57 -8.54 -2.50
C ASP A 414 31.09 -8.96 -2.59
N LYS A 415 30.29 -8.01 -3.10
CA LYS A 415 29.15 -8.27 -4.00
C LYS A 415 29.26 -9.67 -4.64
N THR A 416 28.38 -10.59 -4.25
CA THR A 416 28.12 -11.90 -4.89
C THR A 416 29.31 -12.47 -5.68
N ALA A 417 30.16 -13.32 -5.06
CA ALA A 417 31.32 -13.90 -5.72
C ALA A 417 30.95 -14.85 -6.88
N PHE A 418 29.68 -15.22 -6.99
CA PHE A 418 29.12 -15.87 -8.17
C PHE A 418 27.69 -15.40 -8.48
N ARG A 419 27.24 -15.60 -9.72
CA ARG A 419 25.86 -15.37 -10.20
C ARG A 419 25.36 -16.63 -10.90
N ILE A 420 24.06 -16.91 -10.80
CA ILE A 420 23.41 -17.97 -11.57
C ILE A 420 22.35 -17.44 -12.52
N TYR A 421 22.35 -17.88 -13.77
CA TYR A 421 21.33 -17.49 -14.76
C TYR A 421 21.15 -18.54 -15.88
N PRO A 422 19.93 -18.70 -16.44
CA PRO A 422 18.70 -18.06 -15.99
C PRO A 422 18.24 -18.62 -14.64
N ASN A 423 17.54 -17.79 -13.88
CA ASN A 423 16.86 -18.19 -12.65
C ASN A 423 15.54 -17.40 -12.57
N PRO A 424 14.36 -18.01 -12.79
CA PRO A 424 14.10 -19.45 -12.82
C PRO A 424 14.75 -20.23 -13.98
N ALA A 425 15.21 -21.45 -13.68
CA ALA A 425 15.88 -22.36 -14.59
C ALA A 425 14.96 -23.54 -14.97
N LYS A 426 15.14 -24.11 -16.18
CA LYS A 426 14.37 -25.28 -16.64
C LYS A 426 15.15 -26.58 -16.42
N ASP A 427 16.32 -26.68 -17.07
CA ASP A 427 17.18 -27.86 -17.10
C ASP A 427 18.67 -27.53 -16.98
N PHE A 428 19.03 -26.24 -16.97
CA PHE A 428 20.38 -25.76 -16.71
C PHE A 428 20.39 -24.36 -16.11
N PHE A 429 21.47 -24.02 -15.42
CA PHE A 429 21.87 -22.64 -15.18
C PHE A 429 23.36 -22.49 -15.51
N GLN A 430 23.77 -21.30 -15.89
CA GLN A 430 25.17 -20.89 -15.94
C GLN A 430 25.56 -20.31 -14.60
N ILE A 431 26.75 -20.65 -14.14
CA ILE A 431 27.38 -20.02 -12.99
C ILE A 431 28.55 -19.18 -13.48
N GLU A 432 28.53 -17.91 -13.10
CA GLU A 432 29.60 -16.96 -13.36
C GLU A 432 30.25 -16.59 -12.03
N SER A 433 31.54 -16.87 -11.86
CA SER A 433 32.30 -16.61 -10.63
C SER A 433 33.67 -16.04 -10.93
N LYS A 434 34.24 -15.27 -9.99
CA LYS A 434 35.61 -14.73 -10.16
C LYS A 434 36.70 -15.81 -10.09
N GLU A 435 36.41 -16.93 -9.43
CA GLU A 435 37.36 -18.03 -9.17
C GLU A 435 36.72 -19.38 -9.48
N SER A 436 37.55 -20.41 -9.72
CA SER A 436 37.08 -21.79 -9.84
C SER A 436 36.66 -22.37 -8.49
N GLY A 437 35.68 -23.28 -8.47
CA GLY A 437 35.24 -23.86 -7.20
C GLY A 437 34.38 -25.10 -7.35
N THR A 438 33.67 -25.42 -6.27
CA THR A 438 32.74 -26.55 -6.18
C THR A 438 31.33 -26.00 -6.05
N VAL A 439 30.42 -26.51 -6.88
CA VAL A 439 28.98 -26.25 -6.75
C VAL A 439 28.28 -27.45 -6.15
N LYS A 440 27.39 -27.18 -5.21
CA LYS A 440 26.51 -28.15 -4.58
C LYS A 440 25.08 -27.62 -4.64
N ILE A 441 24.14 -28.45 -5.05
CA ILE A 441 22.71 -28.12 -5.01
C ILE A 441 22.07 -28.97 -3.93
N THR A 442 21.32 -28.34 -3.04
CA THR A 442 20.54 -29.01 -1.99
C THR A 442 19.06 -28.67 -2.10
N ASP A 443 18.19 -29.63 -1.81
CA ASP A 443 16.76 -29.36 -1.64
C ASP A 443 16.48 -28.70 -0.27
N MET A 444 15.22 -28.31 -0.05
CA MET A 444 14.79 -27.65 1.19
C MET A 444 14.84 -28.55 2.43
N SER A 445 15.01 -29.87 2.26
CA SER A 445 15.25 -30.80 3.39
C SER A 445 16.74 -30.88 3.77
N GLY A 446 17.62 -30.18 3.04
CA GLY A 446 19.07 -30.22 3.22
C GLY A 446 19.76 -31.37 2.49
N LYS A 447 19.00 -32.20 1.74
CA LYS A 447 19.58 -33.30 0.98
C LYS A 447 20.27 -32.77 -0.28
N THR A 448 21.50 -33.24 -0.50
CA THR A 448 22.27 -32.87 -1.70
C THR A 448 21.73 -33.60 -2.91
N VAL A 449 21.27 -32.84 -3.91
CA VAL A 449 20.71 -33.35 -5.15
C VAL A 449 21.70 -33.32 -6.31
N LEU A 450 22.72 -32.46 -6.24
CA LEU A 450 23.80 -32.39 -7.23
C LEU A 450 25.09 -31.86 -6.60
N LYS A 451 26.25 -32.35 -7.04
CA LYS A 451 27.55 -31.81 -6.70
C LYS A 451 28.49 -31.86 -7.91
N ARG A 452 29.16 -30.74 -8.20
CA ARG A 452 30.16 -30.58 -9.26
C ARG A 452 31.40 -29.92 -8.68
N ASN A 453 32.53 -30.59 -8.79
CA ASN A 453 33.81 -30.05 -8.35
C ASN A 453 34.53 -29.40 -9.54
N SER A 454 35.43 -28.45 -9.25
CA SER A 454 36.34 -27.86 -10.23
C SER A 454 35.66 -27.15 -11.40
N ILE A 455 34.55 -26.45 -11.14
CA ILE A 455 33.92 -25.57 -12.14
C ILE A 455 34.80 -24.34 -12.40
N GLN A 456 34.82 -23.87 -13.64
CA GLN A 456 35.57 -22.68 -14.07
C GLN A 456 34.77 -21.39 -13.80
N SER A 457 35.37 -20.23 -14.08
CA SER A 457 34.75 -18.90 -13.87
C SER A 457 33.44 -18.69 -14.63
N CYS A 458 33.18 -19.46 -15.69
CA CYS A 458 31.91 -19.51 -16.38
C CYS A 458 31.65 -20.96 -16.80
N ASP A 459 30.67 -21.62 -16.19
CA ASP A 459 30.36 -23.02 -16.48
C ASP A 459 28.84 -23.27 -16.54
N SER A 460 28.41 -24.24 -17.34
CA SER A 460 27.00 -24.59 -17.49
C SER A 460 26.67 -25.85 -16.70
N ILE A 461 25.81 -25.70 -15.70
CA ILE A 461 25.37 -26.79 -14.84
C ILE A 461 24.00 -27.26 -15.31
N ARG A 462 23.99 -28.41 -15.98
CA ARG A 462 22.77 -29.14 -16.34
C ARG A 462 22.28 -30.02 -15.20
N PHE A 463 20.98 -30.08 -15.00
CA PHE A 463 20.34 -30.85 -13.95
C PHE A 463 18.99 -31.42 -14.42
N SER A 464 18.49 -32.43 -13.71
CA SER A 464 17.15 -33.00 -13.89
C SER A 464 16.47 -33.06 -12.54
N LEU A 465 15.98 -31.91 -12.09
CA LEU A 465 15.37 -31.72 -10.77
C LEU A 465 13.86 -31.48 -10.92
N PRO A 466 13.02 -31.99 -10.00
CA PRO A 466 11.61 -31.61 -9.94
C PRO A 466 11.44 -30.09 -9.79
N LYS A 467 10.29 -29.57 -10.26
CA LYS A 467 9.91 -28.17 -10.02
C LYS A 467 9.94 -27.86 -8.53
N GLY A 468 10.54 -26.74 -8.16
CA GLY A 468 10.71 -26.38 -6.75
C GLY A 468 11.86 -25.41 -6.49
N ILE A 469 12.10 -25.13 -5.21
CA ILE A 469 13.17 -24.25 -4.76
C ILE A 469 14.33 -25.10 -4.24
N TYR A 470 15.53 -24.71 -4.63
CA TYR A 470 16.78 -25.34 -4.23
C TYR A 470 17.78 -24.27 -3.78
N VAL A 471 18.77 -24.70 -3.00
CA VAL A 471 19.91 -23.86 -2.61
C VAL A 471 21.13 -24.31 -3.41
N VAL A 472 21.72 -23.37 -4.15
CA VAL A 472 22.99 -23.56 -4.84
C VAL A 472 24.09 -22.98 -3.96
N GLU A 473 25.03 -23.82 -3.60
CA GLU A 473 26.17 -23.51 -2.75
C GLU A 473 27.44 -23.56 -3.59
N PHE A 474 28.20 -22.48 -3.62
CA PHE A 474 29.50 -22.39 -4.27
C PHE A 474 30.62 -22.27 -3.22
N PHE A 475 31.67 -23.09 -3.38
CA PHE A 475 32.84 -23.11 -2.50
C PHE A 475 34.13 -23.04 -3.32
N ASN A 476 34.90 -21.96 -3.18
CA ASN A 476 36.16 -21.74 -3.91
C ASN A 476 37.42 -22.23 -3.16
N GLY A 477 37.26 -22.98 -2.06
CA GLY A 477 38.37 -23.41 -1.21
C GLY A 477 38.65 -22.49 -0.02
N LYS A 478 38.14 -21.25 -0.02
CA LYS A 478 38.28 -20.28 1.07
C LYS A 478 36.94 -19.90 1.70
N GLN A 479 35.94 -19.64 0.86
CA GLN A 479 34.63 -19.15 1.28
C GLN A 479 33.50 -19.96 0.65
N LYS A 480 32.38 -19.98 1.37
CA LYS A 480 31.15 -20.67 1.00
C LYS A 480 30.06 -19.63 0.80
N GLN A 481 29.44 -19.61 -0.37
CA GLN A 481 28.36 -18.68 -0.69
C GLN A 481 27.15 -19.46 -1.22
N THR A 482 25.94 -18.91 -1.03
CA THR A 482 24.69 -19.55 -1.42
C THR A 482 23.80 -18.63 -2.26
N GLN A 483 23.05 -19.23 -3.20
CA GLN A 483 22.00 -18.57 -3.97
C GLN A 483 20.79 -19.48 -4.11
N LYS A 484 19.60 -18.87 -4.16
CA LYS A 484 18.33 -19.56 -4.42
C LYS A 484 18.23 -19.92 -5.90
N LEU A 485 17.90 -21.16 -6.22
CA LEU A 485 17.55 -21.62 -7.57
C LEU A 485 16.09 -22.03 -7.62
N ILE A 486 15.35 -21.50 -8.60
CA ILE A 486 13.95 -21.84 -8.86
C ILE A 486 13.92 -22.73 -10.11
N VAL A 487 13.43 -23.96 -10.00
CA VAL A 487 13.28 -24.90 -11.12
C VAL A 487 11.82 -24.91 -11.61
N ARG A 488 11.60 -24.71 -12.91
CA ARG A 488 10.26 -24.62 -13.55
C ARG A 488 9.92 -25.78 -14.49
#